data_AF-A0A7V6PCB4-F1
#
_entry.id   AF-A0A7V6PCB4-F1
#
_cell.length_a   1.000
_cell.length_b   1.000
_cell.length_c   1.000
_cell.angle_alpha   90.00
_cell.angle_beta   90.00
_cell.angle_gamma   90.00
#
_symmetry.space_group_name_H-M   'P 1'
#
loop_
_entity.id
_entity.type
_entity.pdbx_description
1 polymer ?
#
loop_
_entity_poly.entity_id
_entity_poly.type
_entity_poly.pdbx_seq_one_letter_code
_entity_poly.pdbx_strand_id
1 'polypeptide(L)'
;MSNMLDWRWIPRGILLGLLAFAIFGPLANLLLWAVAERWYFPHTLPLQYGFSFWANVFSPRGNALSSLGTSVLIAALTVIVSLGLAIPAGYALARLKLPFRGLILLTLLIPQAFPNLPVYVNIAQMFYSFGLNGTITGVVLVHVTHGLVYAVWIATAAFSAIDGEIEEAARS
;
A
#
# COMPACT_ATOMS: atom_id res chain seq x y z
N MET A 1 -37.89 -37.22 0.99
CA MET A 1 -37.44 -35.90 1.49
C MET A 1 -35.97 -36.05 1.84
N SER A 2 -35.10 -35.65 0.93
CA SER A 2 -33.65 -35.85 1.02
C SER A 2 -33.05 -35.03 2.16
N ASN A 3 -32.09 -35.62 2.87
CA ASN A 3 -31.30 -35.00 3.92
C ASN A 3 -30.74 -33.64 3.47
N MET A 4 -31.29 -32.54 3.99
CA MET A 4 -30.94 -31.17 3.62
C MET A 4 -29.64 -30.65 4.27
N LEU A 5 -28.93 -31.46 5.07
CA LEU A 5 -27.70 -31.04 5.73
C LEU A 5 -26.59 -32.08 5.55
N ASP A 6 -25.79 -31.92 4.49
CA ASP A 6 -24.56 -32.67 4.29
C ASP A 6 -23.56 -32.29 5.39
N TRP A 7 -23.35 -33.18 6.37
CA TRP A 7 -22.48 -32.98 7.53
C TRP A 7 -21.02 -32.60 7.17
N ARG A 8 -20.62 -32.85 5.92
CA ARG A 8 -19.31 -32.48 5.34
C ARG A 8 -19.12 -30.96 5.15
N TRP A 9 -20.19 -30.16 5.12
CA TRP A 9 -20.09 -28.70 4.97
C TRP A 9 -19.86 -27.97 6.28
N ILE A 10 -20.16 -28.59 7.42
CA ILE A 10 -19.96 -27.99 8.75
C ILE A 10 -18.50 -27.59 8.99
N PRO A 11 -17.48 -28.46 8.79
CA PRO A 11 -16.08 -28.05 9.00
C PRO A 11 -15.64 -26.95 8.05
N ARG A 12 -16.13 -26.95 6.80
CA ARG A 12 -15.84 -25.89 5.82
C ARG A 12 -16.49 -24.56 6.23
N GLY A 13 -17.74 -24.60 6.69
CA GLY A 13 -18.45 -23.43 7.21
C GLY A 13 -17.77 -22.84 8.43
N ILE A 14 -17.32 -23.67 9.37
CA ILE A 14 -16.55 -23.23 10.55
C ILE A 14 -15.23 -22.59 10.11
N LEU A 15 -14.48 -23.23 9.20
CA LEU A 15 -13.21 -22.68 8.71
C LEU A 15 -13.40 -21.33 8.03
N LEU A 16 -14.41 -21.21 7.15
CA LEU A 16 -14.73 -19.95 6.49
C LEU A 16 -15.18 -18.88 7.49
N GLY A 17 -15.97 -19.26 8.50
CA GLY A 17 -16.39 -18.36 9.59
C GLY A 17 -15.21 -17.84 10.42
N LEU A 18 -14.27 -18.73 10.77
CA LEU A 18 -13.05 -18.35 11.49
C LEU A 18 -12.14 -17.45 10.64
N LEU A 19 -12.00 -17.75 9.35
CA LEU A 19 -11.25 -16.91 8.42
C LEU A 19 -11.89 -15.53 8.29
N ALA A 20 -13.21 -15.48 8.12
CA ALA A 20 -13.96 -14.24 8.07
C ALA A 20 -13.79 -13.44 9.38
N PHE A 21 -13.90 -14.08 10.54
CA PHE A 21 -13.68 -13.42 11.82
C PHE A 21 -12.24 -12.92 11.98
N ALA A 22 -11.24 -13.70 11.57
CA ALA A 22 -9.84 -13.29 11.63
C ALA A 22 -9.54 -12.05 10.77
N ILE A 23 -10.21 -11.92 9.63
CA ILE A 23 -10.05 -10.79 8.70
C ILE A 23 -10.92 -9.58 9.13
N PHE A 24 -12.21 -9.80 9.34
CA PHE A 24 -13.20 -8.74 9.56
C PHE A 24 -13.39 -8.38 11.03
N GLY A 25 -13.07 -9.26 11.98
CA GLY A 25 -13.20 -9.02 13.42
C GLY A 25 -12.41 -7.80 13.89
N PRO A 26 -11.09 -7.69 13.59
CA PRO A 26 -10.31 -6.50 13.93
C PRO A 26 -10.83 -5.22 13.29
N LEU A 27 -11.32 -5.30 12.04
CA LEU A 27 -11.91 -4.15 11.34
C LEU A 27 -13.22 -3.71 11.99
N ALA A 28 -14.09 -4.66 12.36
CA ALA A 28 -15.32 -4.37 13.09
C ALA A 28 -15.02 -3.75 14.46
N ASN A 29 -14.00 -4.24 15.17
CA ASN A 29 -13.53 -3.63 16.41
C ASN A 29 -13.04 -2.19 16.18
N LEU A 30 -12.26 -1.94 15.12
CA LEU A 30 -11.81 -0.60 14.77
C LEU A 30 -12.97 0.35 14.44
N LEU A 31 -14.00 -0.15 13.74
CA LEU A 31 -15.23 0.62 13.48
C LEU A 31 -16.00 0.96 14.76
N LEU A 32 -16.05 0.04 15.73
CA LEU A 32 -16.62 0.32 17.05
C LEU A 32 -15.80 1.40 17.79
N TRP A 33 -14.47 1.33 17.75
CA TRP A 33 -13.59 2.35 18.33
C TRP A 33 -13.77 3.73 17.72
N ALA A 34 -14.12 3.80 16.43
CA ALA A 34 -14.33 5.08 15.74
C ALA A 34 -15.48 5.91 16.33
N VAL A 35 -16.43 5.30 17.05
CA VAL A 35 -17.57 5.99 17.69
C VAL A 35 -17.58 5.80 19.21
N ALA A 36 -16.60 5.10 19.78
CA ALA A 36 -16.51 4.84 21.20
C ALA A 36 -15.86 6.03 21.92
N GLU A 37 -16.63 6.73 22.76
CA GLU A 37 -16.12 7.86 23.55
C GLU A 37 -15.53 7.41 24.89
N ARG A 38 -16.11 6.36 25.48
CA ARG A 38 -15.58 5.72 26.69
C ARG A 38 -15.58 4.22 26.54
N TRP A 39 -14.39 3.65 26.38
CA TRP A 39 -14.19 2.21 26.33
C TRP A 39 -12.88 1.87 27.04
N TYR A 40 -12.98 1.25 28.21
CA TYR A 40 -11.82 0.85 29.01
C TYR A 40 -12.09 -0.52 29.64
N PHE A 41 -11.00 -1.23 29.96
CA PHE A 41 -11.06 -2.52 30.61
C PHE A 41 -11.77 -2.42 31.98
N PRO A 42 -12.70 -3.34 32.35
CA PRO A 42 -12.95 -4.66 31.78
C PRO A 42 -14.15 -4.73 30.81
N HIS A 43 -14.66 -3.60 30.29
CA HIS A 43 -15.89 -3.60 29.49
C HIS A 43 -15.66 -4.15 28.08
N THR A 44 -16.50 -5.11 27.69
CA THR A 44 -16.45 -5.75 26.36
C THR A 44 -16.99 -4.87 25.24
N LEU A 45 -17.82 -3.88 25.57
CA LEU A 45 -18.37 -2.90 24.64
C LEU A 45 -18.19 -1.47 25.18
N PRO A 46 -18.20 -0.45 24.30
CA PRO A 46 -18.22 0.95 24.70
C PRO A 46 -19.34 1.26 25.69
N LEU A 47 -19.01 2.00 26.73
CA LEU A 47 -19.97 2.53 27.69
C LEU A 47 -20.72 3.74 27.12
N GLN A 48 -20.05 4.48 26.24
CA GLN A 48 -20.58 5.68 25.60
C GLN A 48 -20.21 5.70 24.13
N TYR A 49 -21.21 5.93 23.29
CA TYR A 49 -21.06 6.12 21.87
C TYR A 49 -21.31 7.59 21.54
N GLY A 50 -20.55 8.13 20.60
CA GLY A 50 -20.73 9.50 20.15
C GLY A 50 -19.76 9.91 19.04
N PHE A 51 -19.89 11.17 18.63
CA PHE A 51 -19.15 11.74 17.50
C PHE A 51 -18.25 12.90 17.93
N SER A 52 -17.99 13.10 19.22
CA SER A 52 -17.16 14.21 19.71
C SER A 52 -15.75 14.18 19.16
N PHE A 53 -15.13 12.99 19.05
CA PHE A 53 -13.81 12.84 18.43
C PHE A 53 -13.82 13.24 16.95
N TRP A 54 -14.84 12.86 16.18
CA TRP A 54 -15.01 13.30 14.80
C TRP A 54 -15.18 14.81 14.68
N ALA A 55 -16.00 15.40 15.55
CA ALA A 55 -16.17 16.85 15.62
C ALA A 55 -14.85 17.57 15.95
N ASN A 56 -14.03 17.00 16.84
CA ASN A 56 -12.71 17.55 17.16
C ASN A 56 -11.72 17.44 15.99
N VAL A 57 -11.70 16.29 15.30
CA VAL A 57 -10.84 16.03 14.12
C VAL A 57 -11.16 16.99 12.98
N PHE A 58 -12.44 17.22 12.70
CA PHE A 58 -12.88 18.15 11.65
C PHE A 58 -13.06 19.59 12.11
N SER A 59 -12.77 19.89 13.38
CA SER A 59 -12.76 21.27 13.86
C SER A 59 -11.66 22.07 13.15
N PRO A 60 -11.78 23.40 13.04
CA PRO A 60 -10.73 24.24 12.48
C PRO A 60 -9.36 24.10 13.17
N ARG A 61 -9.31 23.59 14.41
CA ARG A 61 -8.07 23.33 15.16
C ARG A 61 -7.51 21.92 14.96
N GLY A 62 -8.33 20.99 14.43
CA GLY A 62 -7.99 19.58 14.29
C GLY A 62 -7.02 19.25 13.15
N ASN A 63 -6.83 20.18 12.20
CA ASN A 63 -5.92 20.09 11.04
C ASN A 63 -6.10 18.86 10.13
N ALA A 64 -7.06 17.97 10.39
CA ALA A 64 -7.17 16.68 9.72
C ALA A 64 -7.39 16.80 8.22
N LEU A 65 -8.22 17.75 7.78
CA LEU A 65 -8.44 18.03 6.35
C LEU A 65 -7.16 18.50 5.65
N SER A 66 -6.36 19.34 6.32
CA SER A 66 -5.08 19.81 5.78
C SER A 66 -4.08 18.65 5.67
N SER A 67 -3.93 17.84 6.73
CA SER A 67 -3.07 16.66 6.73
C SER A 67 -3.50 15.62 5.69
N LEU A 68 -4.80 15.42 5.51
CA LEU A 68 -5.35 14.57 4.46
C LEU A 68 -4.99 15.11 3.07
N GLY A 69 -5.17 16.41 2.84
CA GLY A 69 -4.79 17.08 1.59
C GLY A 69 -3.30 16.91 1.28
N THR A 70 -2.42 17.12 2.27
CA THR A 70 -0.98 16.88 2.13
C THR A 70 -0.67 15.41 1.81
N SER A 71 -1.36 14.46 2.47
CA SER A 71 -1.17 13.03 2.24
C SER A 71 -1.59 12.62 0.83
N VAL A 72 -2.75 13.10 0.36
CA VAL A 72 -3.24 12.86 -1.01
C VAL A 72 -2.30 13.47 -2.04
N LEU A 73 -1.80 14.70 -1.79
CA LEU A 73 -0.82 15.34 -2.67
C LEU A 73 0.48 14.52 -2.77
N ILE A 74 1.04 14.09 -1.63
CA ILE A 74 2.25 13.25 -1.59
C ILE A 74 2.01 11.94 -2.34
N ALA A 75 0.86 11.29 -2.12
CA ALA A 75 0.50 10.05 -2.80
C ALA A 75 0.41 10.25 -4.32
N ALA A 76 -0.28 11.29 -4.79
CA ALA A 76 -0.43 11.59 -6.21
C ALA A 76 0.92 11.87 -6.87
N LEU A 77 1.77 12.70 -6.26
CA LEU A 77 3.11 13.00 -6.76
C LEU A 77 3.98 11.75 -6.81
N THR A 78 3.93 10.93 -5.75
CA THR A 78 4.64 9.64 -5.70
C THR A 78 4.22 8.73 -6.84
N VAL A 79 2.92 8.60 -7.11
CA VAL A 79 2.40 7.78 -8.20
C VAL A 79 2.88 8.31 -9.55
N ILE A 80 2.76 9.61 -9.80
CA ILE A 80 3.18 10.23 -11.06
C ILE A 80 4.66 9.98 -11.33
N VAL A 81 5.53 10.25 -10.34
CA VAL A 81 6.97 10.06 -10.48
C VAL A 81 7.31 8.58 -10.62
N SER A 82 6.71 7.71 -9.80
CA SER A 82 6.98 6.27 -9.86
C SER A 82 6.58 5.67 -11.19
N LEU A 83 5.41 6.02 -11.73
CA LEU A 83 4.97 5.55 -13.05
C LEU A 83 5.82 6.13 -14.18
N GLY A 84 6.19 7.42 -14.10
CA GLY A 84 7.06 8.06 -15.06
C GLY A 84 8.42 7.36 -15.22
N LEU A 85 8.93 6.75 -14.14
CA LEU A 85 10.16 5.95 -14.15
C LEU A 85 9.90 4.47 -14.47
N ALA A 86 8.85 3.89 -13.88
CA ALA A 86 8.58 2.46 -13.96
C ALA A 86 8.06 2.02 -15.32
N ILE A 87 7.26 2.83 -16.01
CA ILE A 87 6.71 2.50 -17.32
C ILE A 87 7.83 2.32 -18.36
N PRO A 88 8.74 3.29 -18.59
CA PRO A 88 9.80 3.11 -19.58
C PRO A 88 10.79 2.01 -19.19
N ALA A 89 11.15 1.90 -17.90
CA ALA A 89 12.02 0.83 -17.42
C ALA A 89 11.37 -0.55 -17.60
N GLY A 90 10.08 -0.65 -17.26
CA GLY A 90 9.28 -1.86 -17.37
C GLY A 90 9.13 -2.31 -18.82
N TYR A 91 8.86 -1.37 -19.73
CA TYR A 91 8.80 -1.62 -21.17
C TYR A 91 10.15 -2.11 -21.71
N ALA A 92 11.24 -1.42 -21.37
CA ALA A 92 12.58 -1.81 -21.77
C ALA A 92 12.92 -3.24 -21.31
N LEU A 93 12.63 -3.57 -20.05
CA LEU A 93 12.85 -4.90 -19.49
C LEU A 93 11.94 -5.98 -20.09
N ALA A 94 10.75 -5.63 -20.56
CA ALA A 94 9.81 -6.57 -21.17
C ALA A 94 10.11 -6.84 -22.66
N ARG A 95 10.51 -5.82 -23.41
CA ARG A 95 10.61 -5.87 -24.88
C ARG A 95 12.03 -5.92 -25.42
N LEU A 96 12.97 -5.25 -24.76
CA LEU A 96 14.35 -5.25 -25.25
C LEU A 96 15.04 -6.56 -24.84
N LYS A 97 15.85 -7.10 -25.74
CA LYS A 97 16.72 -8.26 -25.48
C LYS A 97 17.92 -7.83 -24.63
N LEU A 98 17.67 -7.44 -23.39
CA LEU A 98 18.71 -6.98 -22.47
C LEU A 98 19.52 -8.18 -21.97
N PRO A 99 20.86 -8.14 -22.08
CA PRO A 99 21.69 -9.11 -21.38
C PRO A 99 21.46 -8.96 -19.87
N PHE A 100 21.44 -10.09 -19.15
CA PHE A 100 21.29 -10.11 -17.69
C PHE A 100 19.95 -9.56 -17.13
N ARG A 101 18.87 -9.55 -17.90
CA ARG A 101 17.52 -9.12 -17.45
C ARG A 101 17.16 -9.63 -16.04
N GLY A 102 17.39 -10.92 -15.78
CA GLY A 102 17.11 -11.54 -14.49
C GLY A 102 17.94 -10.96 -13.33
N LEU A 103 19.23 -10.66 -13.57
CA LEU A 103 20.08 -9.99 -12.57
C LEU A 103 19.64 -8.55 -12.34
N ILE A 104 19.25 -7.81 -13.37
CA ILE A 104 18.74 -6.43 -13.22
C ILE A 104 17.51 -6.45 -12.32
N LEU A 105 16.54 -7.30 -12.62
CA LEU A 105 15.33 -7.46 -11.81
C LEU A 105 15.63 -7.89 -10.37
N LEU A 106 16.62 -8.78 -10.17
CA LEU A 106 17.06 -9.20 -8.85
C LEU A 106 17.73 -8.05 -8.07
N THR A 107 18.57 -7.23 -8.71
CA THR A 107 19.20 -6.07 -8.05
C THR A 107 18.19 -5.04 -7.57
N LEU A 108 17.06 -4.87 -8.27
CA LEU A 108 15.97 -4.01 -7.79
C LEU A 108 15.35 -4.52 -6.49
N LEU A 109 15.36 -5.84 -6.24
CA LEU A 109 14.79 -6.44 -5.03
C LEU A 109 15.77 -6.46 -3.84
N ILE A 110 17.09 -6.42 -4.09
CA ILE A 110 18.11 -6.48 -3.03
C ILE A 110 17.87 -5.46 -1.90
N PRO A 111 17.53 -4.18 -2.16
CA PRO A 111 17.25 -3.21 -1.10
C PRO A 111 16.13 -3.64 -0.14
N GLN A 112 15.16 -4.44 -0.60
CA GLN A 112 14.02 -4.91 0.20
C GLN A 112 14.40 -6.02 1.19
N ALA A 113 15.56 -6.66 1.01
CA ALA A 113 16.05 -7.69 1.93
C ALA A 113 16.69 -7.09 3.19
N PHE A 114 17.02 -5.79 3.17
CA PHE A 114 17.60 -5.10 4.31
C PHE A 114 16.52 -4.61 5.27
N PRO A 115 16.82 -4.52 6.59
CA PRO A 115 15.91 -3.89 7.53
C PRO A 115 15.67 -2.41 7.16
N ASN A 116 14.41 -2.00 7.11
CA ASN A 116 14.03 -0.65 6.70
C ASN A 116 14.53 0.45 7.65
N LEU A 117 14.64 0.16 8.95
CA LEU A 117 15.03 1.15 9.97
C LEU A 117 16.43 1.76 9.72
N PRO A 118 17.51 0.97 9.61
CA PRO A 118 18.83 1.50 9.25
C PRO A 118 18.84 2.31 7.94
N VAL A 119 18.10 1.87 6.93
CA VAL A 119 18.00 2.57 5.64
C VAL A 119 17.41 3.97 5.85
N TYR A 120 16.31 4.09 6.59
CA TYR A 120 15.68 5.38 6.87
C TYR A 120 16.56 6.31 7.71
N VAL A 121 17.33 5.78 8.65
CA VAL A 121 18.28 6.60 9.43
C VAL A 121 19.34 7.23 8.51
N ASN A 122 19.90 6.45 7.58
CA ASN A 122 20.88 6.96 6.62
C ASN A 122 20.25 7.98 5.65
N ILE A 123 19.05 7.69 5.13
CA ILE A 123 18.33 8.62 4.26
C ILE A 123 18.03 9.93 4.99
N ALA A 124 17.58 9.87 6.26
CA ALA A 124 17.33 11.05 7.07
C ALA A 124 18.59 11.91 7.17
N GLN A 125 19.75 11.33 7.50
CA GLN A 125 21.02 12.04 7.57
C GLN A 125 21.37 12.73 6.24
N MET A 126 21.21 12.05 5.10
CA MET A 126 21.43 12.66 3.78
C MET A 126 20.45 13.81 3.52
N PHE A 127 19.17 13.63 3.85
CA PHE A 127 18.14 14.62 3.59
C PHE A 127 18.29 15.86 4.48
N TYR A 128 18.81 15.70 5.70
CA TYR A 128 19.23 16.83 6.53
C TYR A 128 20.32 17.64 5.81
N SER A 129 21.36 16.97 5.29
CA SER A 129 22.46 17.66 4.61
C SER A 129 22.03 18.38 3.32
N PHE A 130 21.04 17.85 2.62
CA PHE A 130 20.49 18.44 1.39
C PHE A 130 19.32 19.41 1.63
N GLY A 131 18.92 19.65 2.87
CA GLY A 131 17.78 20.52 3.18
C GLY A 131 16.41 19.96 2.74
N LEU A 132 16.31 18.66 2.50
CA LEU A 132 15.08 17.96 2.12
C LEU A 132 14.26 17.47 3.33
N ASN A 133 14.86 17.50 4.53
CA ASN A 133 14.19 17.07 5.74
C ASN A 133 12.95 17.93 6.05
N GLY A 134 11.82 17.28 6.34
CA GLY A 134 10.55 17.97 6.63
C GLY A 134 9.84 18.57 5.41
N THR A 135 10.31 18.30 4.19
CA THR A 135 9.70 18.82 2.95
C THR A 135 8.83 17.77 2.26
N ILE A 136 7.81 18.21 1.52
CA ILE A 136 6.98 17.34 0.66
C ILE A 136 7.85 16.57 -0.34
N THR A 137 8.81 17.25 -0.98
CA THR A 137 9.73 16.65 -1.95
C THR A 137 10.52 15.50 -1.34
N GLY A 138 11.07 15.69 -0.14
CA GLY A 138 11.76 14.62 0.58
C GLY A 138 10.86 13.42 0.80
N VAL A 139 9.66 13.63 1.33
CA VAL A 139 8.71 12.53 1.58
C VAL A 139 8.36 11.78 0.29
N VAL A 140 8.11 12.49 -0.81
CA VAL A 140 7.84 11.89 -2.13
C VAL A 140 9.01 11.03 -2.59
N LEU A 141 10.25 11.52 -2.50
CA LEU A 141 11.43 10.76 -2.92
C LEU A 141 11.58 9.45 -2.15
N VAL A 142 11.36 9.44 -0.84
CA VAL A 142 11.41 8.22 -0.02
C VAL A 142 10.36 7.21 -0.48
N HIS A 143 9.13 7.66 -0.72
CA HIS A 143 8.06 6.78 -1.19
C HIS A 143 8.33 6.25 -2.61
N VAL A 144 8.87 7.09 -3.50
CA VAL A 144 9.26 6.68 -4.86
C VAL A 144 10.35 5.61 -4.78
N THR A 145 11.42 5.78 -3.99
CA THR A 145 12.49 4.78 -3.89
C THR A 145 11.95 3.41 -3.48
N HIS A 146 11.02 3.36 -2.53
CA HIS A 146 10.44 2.11 -2.06
C HIS A 146 9.42 1.52 -3.06
N GLY A 147 8.53 2.37 -3.61
CA GLY A 147 7.49 1.95 -4.55
C GLY A 147 8.02 1.58 -5.93
N LEU A 148 9.11 2.20 -6.38
CA LEU A 148 9.68 2.02 -7.72
C LEU A 148 10.10 0.58 -7.98
N VAL A 149 10.64 -0.10 -6.96
CA VAL A 149 11.03 -1.52 -7.05
C VAL A 149 9.87 -2.38 -7.53
N TYR A 150 8.72 -2.28 -6.85
CA TYR A 150 7.53 -3.04 -7.20
C TYR A 150 6.88 -2.52 -8.49
N ALA A 151 6.86 -1.21 -8.69
CA ALA A 151 6.27 -0.60 -9.89
C ALA A 151 6.96 -1.07 -11.17
N VAL A 152 8.30 -1.12 -11.20
CA VAL A 152 9.07 -1.62 -12.36
C VAL A 152 8.76 -3.09 -12.61
N TRP A 153 8.72 -3.92 -11.56
CA TRP A 153 8.39 -5.34 -11.67
C TRP A 153 6.98 -5.58 -12.23
N ILE A 154 5.98 -4.86 -11.70
CA ILE A 154 4.59 -4.93 -12.16
C ILE A 154 4.51 -4.45 -13.61
N ALA A 155 5.15 -3.33 -13.97
CA ALA A 155 5.16 -2.82 -15.33
C ALA A 155 5.81 -3.83 -16.30
N THR A 156 6.96 -4.41 -15.95
CA THR A 156 7.60 -5.46 -16.74
C THR A 156 6.70 -6.66 -16.95
N ALA A 157 6.01 -7.13 -15.90
CA ALA A 157 5.09 -8.26 -16.00
C ALA A 157 3.87 -7.93 -16.88
N ALA A 158 3.29 -6.73 -16.70
CA ALA A 158 2.15 -6.25 -17.47
C ALA A 158 2.48 -6.16 -18.96
N PHE A 159 3.61 -5.53 -19.34
CA PHE A 159 4.03 -5.50 -20.74
C PHE A 159 4.35 -6.89 -21.27
N SER A 160 5.05 -7.73 -20.50
CA SER A 160 5.40 -9.10 -20.92
C SER A 160 4.18 -10.00 -21.15
N ALA A 161 3.03 -9.71 -20.53
CA ALA A 161 1.79 -10.46 -20.71
C ALA A 161 1.05 -10.15 -22.02
N ILE A 162 1.37 -9.03 -22.68
CA ILE A 162 0.76 -8.63 -23.96
C ILE A 162 1.64 -9.16 -25.11
N ASP A 163 1.01 -9.81 -26.09
CA ASP A 163 1.69 -10.32 -27.28
C ASP A 163 2.33 -9.18 -28.10
N GLY A 164 3.56 -9.40 -28.55
CA GLY A 164 4.31 -8.44 -29.36
C GLY A 164 3.66 -8.18 -30.71
N GLU A 165 2.92 -9.15 -31.27
CA GLU A 165 2.23 -9.00 -32.56
C GLU A 165 1.23 -7.83 -32.56
N ILE A 166 0.59 -7.54 -31.42
CA ILE A 166 -0.35 -6.42 -31.28
C ILE A 166 0.40 -5.08 -31.40
N GLU A 167 1.62 -4.99 -30.87
CA GLU A 167 2.46 -3.80 -31.03
C GLU A 167 2.99 -3.64 -32.46
N GLU A 168 3.28 -4.75 -33.14
CA GLU A 168 3.72 -4.74 -34.54
C GLU A 168 2.58 -4.31 -35.47
N ALA A 169 1.37 -4.84 -35.27
CA ALA A 169 0.17 -4.46 -36.01
C ALA A 169 -0.23 -2.99 -35.79
N ALA A 170 0.06 -2.42 -34.62
CA ALA A 170 -0.17 -1.00 -34.36
C ALA A 170 0.87 -0.07 -35.04
N ARG A 171 2.02 -0.61 -35.46
CA ARG A 171 3.07 0.16 -36.18
C ARG A 171 2.89 0.14 -37.69
N SER A 172 2.16 -0.84 -38.24
CA SER A 172 1.83 -0.97 -39.67
C SER A 172 0.60 -0.15 -40.04
#